data_AF-A0A409YTC8-F1
#
_entry.id   AF-A0A409YTC8-F1
#
_cell.length_a   1.000
_cell.length_b   1.000
_cell.length_c   1.000
_cell.angle_alpha   90.00
_cell.angle_beta   90.00
_cell.angle_gamma   90.00
#
_symmetry.space_group_name_H-M   'P 1'
#
loop_
_entity.id
_entity.type
_entity.pdbx_description
1 polymer ?
#
loop_
_entity_poly.entity_id
_entity_poly.type
_entity_poly.pdbx_seq_one_letter_code
_entity_poly.pdbx_strand_id
1 'polypeptide(L)'
;MSHNTPAKHQTTWLLDSSPNTWVTKYSTTPTPSSDDPFAFDHLVKGERILDLSYQCDGYGVRQTQWSSNDATGIDVQPPPKFPIVEDLSGNVQDDVLSEWNNPELLAAVKEIPALASSDSQTEDNVQSFEGEPQDNADPTAQDDDEKSDTSEDSYVDDWDDDICDVEPLSNEPIPHRSYPEPPNNTQTKHRLDTLKQFVAAQLELPQSSRVDTIIFDDPAPTELLAIDGLSFKHLVLKAGVIEEVDLTAVAQLTTPWKSIESVRLVGVCSRLIVDRRPSSGSEKEQWTAIPPSIKTLQLDLATSSFDFMHPEGGLHSLQNLKLVDNYAVDLFCKAWRQLPNFISKIQVLHIISTNGCDLGWYRLEDFRRRLRASTNVKTLLIALAKKVDIDINLADFIPPSVENLSFHFTKSDAMLQDLDTWIERARDPGWLPNLKCIKLGANAEWQGYKYQKYPHLHGAYIQDPRFEEKIQDVIQALLQRNPPIKVVV
;
A
#
# COMPACT_ATOMS: atom_id res chain seq x y z
N MET A 1 9.67 32.38 -29.44
CA MET A 1 9.37 30.99 -29.81
C MET A 1 10.64 30.17 -29.70
N SER A 2 10.94 29.63 -28.53
CA SER A 2 12.00 28.64 -28.33
C SER A 2 11.32 27.32 -27.98
N HIS A 3 11.41 26.34 -28.87
CA HIS A 3 10.89 25.01 -28.61
C HIS A 3 11.74 24.33 -27.54
N ASN A 4 11.17 24.18 -26.34
CA ASN A 4 11.69 23.25 -25.35
C ASN A 4 11.54 21.84 -25.91
N THR A 5 12.66 21.18 -26.16
CA THR A 5 12.70 19.77 -26.54
C THR A 5 12.72 18.96 -25.25
N PRO A 6 11.87 17.93 -25.08
CA PRO A 6 11.94 17.09 -23.88
C PRO A 6 13.27 16.34 -23.85
N ALA A 7 13.92 16.36 -22.69
CA ALA A 7 15.17 15.66 -22.45
C ALA A 7 14.97 14.15 -22.71
N LYS A 8 15.76 13.58 -23.62
CA LYS A 8 15.82 12.13 -23.82
C LYS A 8 16.37 11.48 -22.55
N HIS A 9 15.57 10.61 -21.94
CA HIS A 9 15.96 9.80 -20.81
C HIS A 9 17.06 8.80 -21.22
N GLN A 10 18.16 8.76 -20.47
CA GLN A 10 19.22 7.77 -20.62
C GLN A 10 19.13 6.80 -19.44
N THR A 11 18.71 5.56 -19.71
CA THR A 11 18.85 4.45 -18.76
C THR A 11 20.23 3.86 -18.99
N THR A 12 21.15 4.02 -18.03
CA THR A 12 22.47 3.40 -18.14
C THR A 12 22.41 2.00 -17.55
N TRP A 13 22.30 1.02 -18.43
CA TRP A 13 22.59 -0.36 -18.09
C TRP A 13 24.11 -0.52 -18.10
N LEU A 14 24.71 -0.81 -16.93
CA LEU A 14 26.03 -1.44 -16.93
C LEU A 14 25.80 -2.91 -17.26
N LEU A 15 25.64 -3.20 -18.55
CA LEU A 15 25.74 -4.54 -19.09
C LEU A 15 27.24 -4.82 -19.25
N ASP A 16 27.85 -5.46 -18.25
CA ASP A 16 29.06 -6.24 -18.50
C ASP A 16 28.58 -7.65 -18.90
N SER A 17 28.91 -8.07 -20.11
CA SER A 17 28.52 -9.33 -20.73
C SER A 17 29.22 -10.56 -20.13
N SER A 18 29.64 -10.48 -18.88
CA SER A 18 30.26 -11.57 -18.12
C SER A 18 29.17 -12.45 -17.48
N PRO A 19 29.38 -13.78 -17.38
CA PRO A 19 28.49 -14.73 -16.68
C PRO A 19 28.13 -14.39 -15.22
N ASN A 20 28.76 -13.38 -14.62
CA ASN A 20 28.79 -13.11 -13.19
C ASN A 20 28.31 -11.70 -12.78
N THR A 21 27.65 -10.95 -13.66
CA THR A 21 27.30 -9.56 -13.35
C THR A 21 25.85 -9.45 -12.86
N TRP A 22 25.69 -9.14 -11.57
CA TRP A 22 24.43 -8.60 -11.05
C TRP A 22 24.09 -7.33 -11.82
N VAL A 23 22.83 -7.18 -12.19
CA VAL A 23 22.33 -5.86 -12.54
C VAL A 23 22.24 -5.07 -11.24
N THR A 24 23.28 -4.28 -10.93
CA THR A 24 23.10 -3.15 -10.02
C THR A 24 22.17 -2.20 -10.77
N LYS A 25 20.87 -2.36 -10.57
CA LYS A 25 19.91 -1.47 -11.19
C LYS A 25 19.98 -0.17 -10.41
N TYR A 26 20.70 0.79 -10.95
CA TYR A 26 20.44 2.19 -10.63
C TYR A 26 19.07 2.51 -11.20
N SER A 27 18.04 2.14 -10.44
CA SER A 27 16.69 2.49 -10.81
C SER A 27 16.54 3.98 -10.57
N THR A 28 16.58 4.76 -11.65
CA THR A 28 15.87 6.03 -11.67
C THR A 28 14.40 5.70 -11.85
N THR A 29 13.76 5.17 -10.81
CA THR A 29 12.29 5.23 -10.75
C THR A 29 11.93 6.71 -10.90
N PRO A 30 10.98 7.07 -11.77
CA PRO A 30 10.51 8.44 -11.80
C PRO A 30 10.10 8.78 -10.38
N THR A 31 10.72 9.82 -9.82
CA THR A 31 10.23 10.40 -8.58
C THR A 31 8.74 10.64 -8.80
N PRO A 32 7.83 10.13 -7.95
CA PRO A 32 6.55 10.79 -7.82
C PRO A 32 6.87 12.28 -7.66
N SER A 33 6.12 13.15 -8.34
CA SER A 33 6.40 14.59 -8.26
C SER A 33 6.56 14.93 -6.77
N SER A 34 7.56 15.76 -6.42
CA SER A 34 7.80 16.17 -5.02
C SER A 34 6.56 16.74 -4.32
N ASP A 35 5.50 16.97 -5.10
CA ASP A 35 4.29 17.66 -4.75
C ASP A 35 3.09 16.71 -4.57
N ASP A 36 3.27 15.39 -4.78
CA ASP A 36 2.24 14.38 -4.47
C ASP A 36 2.39 13.91 -3.01
N PRO A 37 1.54 14.40 -2.08
CA PRO A 37 1.62 14.01 -0.67
C PRO A 37 1.19 12.55 -0.44
N PHE A 38 0.70 11.84 -1.46
CA PHE A 38 0.23 10.46 -1.38
C PHE A 38 1.25 9.44 -1.89
N ALA A 39 2.41 9.89 -2.36
CA ALA A 39 3.49 9.02 -2.78
C ALA A 39 4.01 8.18 -1.60
N PHE A 40 3.76 6.86 -1.64
CA PHE A 40 4.24 5.89 -0.66
C PHE A 40 5.21 4.91 -1.35
N ASP A 41 6.24 5.47 -1.99
CA ASP A 41 7.31 4.67 -2.56
C ASP A 41 8.56 4.86 -1.71
N HIS A 42 9.05 3.75 -1.16
CA HIS A 42 10.21 3.75 -0.24
C HIS A 42 11.51 3.94 -1.01
N LEU A 43 11.49 3.70 -2.33
CA LEU A 43 12.67 3.79 -3.17
C LEU A 43 12.94 5.25 -3.50
N VAL A 44 13.85 5.87 -2.74
CA VAL A 44 14.33 7.21 -3.02
C VAL A 44 15.24 7.17 -4.23
N LYS A 45 15.08 8.17 -5.12
CA LYS A 45 15.99 8.37 -6.24
C LYS A 45 17.44 8.43 -5.75
N GLY A 46 18.29 7.58 -6.31
CA GLY A 46 19.70 7.50 -5.96
C GLY A 46 20.05 6.38 -4.97
N GLU A 47 19.07 5.60 -4.52
CA GLU A 47 19.33 4.38 -3.75
C GLU A 47 20.07 3.33 -4.58
N ARG A 48 20.99 2.63 -3.90
CA ARG A 48 21.63 1.44 -4.43
C ARG A 48 20.81 0.23 -4.03
N ILE A 49 20.28 -0.47 -5.03
CA ILE A 49 19.40 -1.61 -4.85
C ILE A 49 20.15 -2.89 -5.21
N LEU A 50 20.14 -3.85 -4.29
CA LEU A 50 20.43 -5.26 -4.59
C LEU A 50 19.10 -5.98 -4.78
N ASP A 51 18.77 -6.31 -6.03
CA ASP A 51 17.56 -7.06 -6.36
C ASP A 51 17.91 -8.52 -6.64
N LEU A 52 17.46 -9.40 -5.75
CA LEU A 52 17.66 -10.85 -5.80
C LEU A 52 16.39 -11.57 -6.26
N SER A 53 15.46 -10.86 -6.91
CA SER A 53 14.22 -11.46 -7.40
C SER A 53 14.41 -12.33 -8.63
N TYR A 54 13.59 -13.39 -8.74
CA TYR A 54 13.59 -14.22 -9.92
C TYR A 54 12.86 -13.50 -11.05
N GLN A 55 13.53 -13.29 -12.19
CA GLN A 55 12.84 -12.90 -13.41
C GLN A 55 12.09 -14.12 -13.95
N CYS A 56 10.81 -14.26 -13.59
CA CYS A 56 9.91 -15.17 -14.28
C CYS A 56 9.44 -14.51 -15.58
N ASP A 57 10.16 -14.75 -16.67
CA ASP A 57 9.67 -14.41 -18.00
C ASP A 57 8.44 -15.28 -18.31
N GLY A 58 7.30 -14.63 -18.58
CA GLY A 58 5.96 -15.19 -18.46
C GLY A 58 5.71 -16.54 -19.14
N TYR A 59 4.95 -17.40 -18.45
CA TYR A 59 4.22 -18.57 -18.95
C TYR A 59 4.97 -19.64 -19.75
N GLY A 60 6.29 -19.66 -19.67
CA GLY A 60 7.11 -20.81 -20.04
C GLY A 60 8.46 -20.69 -19.37
N VAL A 61 8.83 -21.67 -18.54
CA VAL A 61 10.20 -21.81 -18.08
C VAL A 61 11.05 -22.15 -19.30
N ARG A 62 11.46 -21.14 -20.07
CA ARG A 62 12.72 -21.28 -20.79
C ARG A 62 13.76 -21.29 -19.71
N GLN A 63 14.24 -22.49 -19.38
CA GLN A 63 15.59 -22.65 -18.86
C GLN A 63 16.45 -21.65 -19.64
N THR A 64 17.10 -20.75 -18.93
CA THR A 64 18.31 -20.14 -19.45
C THR A 64 19.24 -21.33 -19.67
N GLN A 65 19.23 -21.89 -20.87
CA GLN A 65 20.19 -22.90 -21.29
C GLN A 65 21.48 -22.13 -21.53
N TRP A 66 22.32 -22.09 -20.51
CA TRP A 66 23.67 -21.58 -20.60
C TRP A 66 24.51 -22.58 -21.37
N SER A 67 24.70 -22.35 -22.68
CA SER A 67 25.75 -23.04 -23.44
C SER A 67 26.98 -22.15 -23.51
N SER A 68 28.04 -22.53 -22.80
CA SER A 68 29.38 -22.02 -23.07
C SER A 68 29.86 -22.56 -24.41
N ASN A 69 30.28 -21.71 -25.33
CA ASN A 69 31.25 -22.08 -26.35
C ASN A 69 32.05 -20.84 -26.74
N ASP A 70 33.34 -20.87 -26.39
CA ASP A 70 34.34 -19.97 -26.95
C ASP A 70 34.92 -20.54 -28.25
N ALA A 71 35.12 -19.63 -29.18
CA ALA A 71 36.10 -19.58 -30.26
C ALA A 71 36.09 -20.68 -31.35
N THR A 72 35.70 -20.29 -32.57
CA THR A 72 36.61 -19.95 -33.69
C THR A 72 35.84 -19.92 -35.00
N GLY A 73 36.18 -18.98 -35.90
CA GLY A 73 35.83 -19.10 -37.32
C GLY A 73 35.10 -17.90 -37.91
N ILE A 74 35.85 -17.12 -38.67
CA ILE A 74 35.38 -16.13 -39.66
C ILE A 74 34.49 -16.84 -40.71
N ASP A 75 33.30 -16.32 -40.99
CA ASP A 75 32.90 -16.05 -42.39
C ASP A 75 31.77 -15.01 -42.50
N VAL A 76 31.94 -14.12 -43.46
CA VAL A 76 31.02 -13.02 -43.79
C VAL A 76 30.16 -13.47 -44.97
N GLN A 77 28.84 -13.54 -44.79
CA GLN A 77 27.88 -13.58 -45.91
C GLN A 77 26.72 -12.61 -45.68
N PRO A 78 26.25 -11.91 -46.74
CA PRO A 78 25.26 -10.84 -46.65
C PRO A 78 23.82 -11.39 -46.57
N PRO A 79 22.84 -10.56 -46.16
CA PRO A 79 21.50 -11.04 -45.84
C PRO A 79 20.68 -11.32 -47.10
N PRO A 80 19.79 -12.33 -47.10
CA PRO A 80 18.74 -12.39 -48.11
C PRO A 80 17.65 -11.37 -47.78
N LYS A 81 17.26 -10.63 -48.80
CA LYS A 81 16.10 -9.73 -48.82
C LYS A 81 14.81 -10.51 -49.12
N PHE A 82 13.71 -9.87 -48.71
CA PHE A 82 12.30 -9.98 -49.15
C PHE A 82 11.37 -10.86 -48.31
N PRO A 83 10.04 -10.60 -48.32
CA PRO A 83 9.32 -9.34 -48.61
C PRO A 83 8.36 -8.92 -47.49
N ILE A 84 7.89 -7.68 -47.64
CA ILE A 84 6.72 -7.10 -46.99
C ILE A 84 5.50 -7.98 -47.30
N VAL A 85 4.75 -8.34 -46.25
CA VAL A 85 3.35 -8.74 -46.35
C VAL A 85 2.57 -7.75 -45.49
N GLU A 86 1.76 -6.96 -46.19
CA GLU A 86 0.69 -6.18 -45.60
C GLU A 86 -0.48 -7.12 -45.25
N ASP A 87 -1.07 -6.83 -44.09
CA ASP A 87 -2.51 -6.68 -43.88
C ASP A 87 -3.25 -7.68 -42.96
N LEU A 88 -4.18 -7.05 -42.21
CA LEU A 88 -5.35 -7.54 -41.48
C LEU A 88 -5.18 -8.12 -40.07
N SER A 89 -5.25 -7.23 -39.06
CA SER A 89 -6.32 -7.35 -38.04
C SER A 89 -6.56 -5.99 -37.37
N GLY A 90 -7.79 -5.49 -37.52
CA GLY A 90 -8.24 -4.24 -36.91
C GLY A 90 -8.43 -4.39 -35.41
N ASN A 91 -8.06 -3.36 -34.67
CA ASN A 91 -8.43 -3.18 -33.28
C ASN A 91 -9.17 -1.85 -33.13
N VAL A 92 -10.44 -1.98 -32.75
CA VAL A 92 -11.28 -0.95 -32.15
C VAL A 92 -10.71 -0.70 -30.77
N GLN A 93 -9.79 0.26 -30.62
CA GLN A 93 -9.27 0.63 -29.30
C GLN A 93 -8.71 2.05 -29.18
N ASP A 94 -9.02 2.95 -30.12
CA ASP A 94 -8.53 4.33 -30.10
C ASP A 94 -9.60 5.41 -29.82
N ASP A 95 -10.87 5.04 -29.59
CA ASP A 95 -11.96 6.01 -29.40
C ASP A 95 -12.30 6.34 -27.92
N VAL A 96 -11.56 5.81 -26.93
CA VAL A 96 -11.87 6.05 -25.50
C VAL A 96 -10.83 6.95 -24.80
N LEU A 97 -9.70 7.23 -25.44
CA LEU A 97 -8.62 8.06 -24.86
C LEU A 97 -8.61 9.52 -25.36
N SER A 98 -9.56 9.93 -26.19
CA SER A 98 -9.64 11.29 -26.76
C SER A 98 -10.53 12.27 -25.97
N GLU A 99 -11.37 11.80 -25.03
CA GLU A 99 -12.26 12.69 -24.25
C GLU A 99 -11.63 13.30 -22.99
N TRP A 100 -10.48 12.78 -22.53
CA TRP A 100 -9.80 13.27 -21.32
C TRP A 100 -8.91 14.51 -21.54
N ASN A 101 -8.77 14.95 -22.79
CA ASN A 101 -8.01 16.14 -23.17
C ASN A 101 -8.89 17.19 -23.87
N ASN A 102 -10.11 17.42 -23.39
CA ASN A 102 -10.95 18.50 -23.93
C ASN A 102 -10.45 19.87 -23.40
N PRO A 103 -9.83 20.73 -24.24
CA PRO A 103 -9.34 22.04 -23.83
C PRO A 103 -10.48 23.02 -23.46
N GLU A 104 -11.74 22.74 -23.84
CA GLU A 104 -12.89 23.59 -23.50
C GLU A 104 -13.31 23.47 -22.02
N LEU A 105 -13.18 22.28 -21.41
CA LEU A 105 -13.43 22.09 -19.97
C LEU A 105 -12.35 22.75 -19.10
N LEU A 106 -11.10 22.75 -19.57
CA LEU A 106 -9.99 23.46 -18.92
C LEU A 106 -10.06 24.99 -19.08
N ALA A 107 -10.77 25.47 -20.11
CA ALA A 107 -11.00 26.91 -20.31
C ALA A 107 -12.11 27.45 -19.38
N ALA A 108 -13.13 26.66 -19.08
CA ALA A 108 -14.24 27.05 -18.21
C ALA A 108 -13.83 27.28 -16.74
N VAL A 109 -12.76 26.62 -16.26
CA VAL A 109 -12.23 26.80 -14.89
C VAL A 109 -11.37 28.08 -14.75
N LYS A 110 -10.93 28.69 -15.86
CA LYS A 110 -10.07 29.89 -15.84
C LYS A 110 -10.83 31.22 -15.80
N GLU A 111 -12.15 31.22 -15.93
CA GLU A 111 -12.97 32.42 -15.88
C GLU A 111 -13.83 32.48 -14.61
N ILE A 112 -13.18 32.60 -13.45
CA ILE A 112 -13.84 33.13 -12.25
C ILE A 112 -13.34 34.57 -12.05
N PRO A 113 -14.19 35.60 -12.18
CA PRO A 113 -13.78 36.97 -11.93
C PRO A 113 -13.47 37.19 -10.44
N ALA A 114 -12.30 37.77 -10.16
CA ALA A 114 -11.97 38.31 -8.86
C ALA A 114 -12.98 39.41 -8.49
N LEU A 115 -13.84 39.15 -7.50
CA LEU A 115 -14.69 40.18 -6.91
C LEU A 115 -13.84 41.09 -6.04
N ALA A 116 -13.78 42.35 -6.48
CA ALA A 116 -13.09 43.44 -5.82
C ALA A 116 -13.70 43.76 -4.45
N SER A 117 -12.81 44.02 -3.49
CA SER A 117 -13.08 44.63 -2.20
C SER A 117 -13.74 46.00 -2.36
N SER A 118 -14.93 46.19 -1.79
CA SER A 118 -15.49 47.53 -1.58
C SER A 118 -15.49 47.85 -0.09
N ASP A 119 -14.70 48.86 0.26
CA ASP A 119 -14.70 49.53 1.56
C ASP A 119 -16.10 50.03 1.92
N SER A 120 -16.49 49.85 3.19
CA SER A 120 -17.29 50.86 3.88
C SER A 120 -16.95 50.85 5.37
N GLN A 121 -16.34 51.95 5.80
CA GLN A 121 -16.33 52.39 7.19
C GLN A 121 -17.73 52.90 7.55
N THR A 122 -18.19 52.61 8.76
CA THR A 122 -18.91 53.58 9.59
C THR A 122 -18.89 53.14 11.06
N GLU A 123 -18.86 54.16 11.90
CA GLU A 123 -18.43 54.21 13.29
C GLU A 123 -19.49 53.75 14.30
N ASP A 124 -18.97 53.43 15.49
CA ASP A 124 -19.49 53.76 16.82
C ASP A 124 -20.88 53.27 17.27
N ASN A 125 -20.82 52.48 18.36
CA ASN A 125 -21.18 52.88 19.73
C ASN A 125 -22.17 51.95 20.46
N VAL A 126 -21.89 51.81 21.77
CA VAL A 126 -22.83 51.53 22.89
C VAL A 126 -22.84 50.12 23.53
N GLN A 127 -22.29 50.13 24.75
CA GLN A 127 -22.69 49.46 26.01
C GLN A 127 -22.23 48.02 26.34
N SER A 128 -21.18 48.03 27.16
CA SER A 128 -21.03 47.31 28.43
C SER A 128 -22.32 46.81 29.10
N PHE A 129 -22.33 45.52 29.42
CA PHE A 129 -23.09 44.96 30.55
C PHE A 129 -22.18 44.03 31.35
N GLU A 130 -21.79 44.52 32.53
CA GLU A 130 -21.27 43.71 33.64
C GLU A 130 -22.44 42.95 34.28
N GLY A 131 -22.18 41.73 34.72
CA GLY A 131 -23.15 40.93 35.46
C GLY A 131 -22.59 39.59 35.91
N GLU A 132 -21.66 39.61 36.87
CA GLU A 132 -21.60 38.54 37.87
C GLU A 132 -22.81 38.69 38.82
N PRO A 133 -23.32 37.58 39.39
CA PRO A 133 -22.86 37.28 40.74
C PRO A 133 -22.58 35.80 41.03
N GLN A 134 -21.66 35.70 41.98
CA GLN A 134 -21.23 34.62 42.84
C GLN A 134 -22.28 33.64 43.42
N ASP A 135 -21.72 32.47 43.74
CA ASP A 135 -21.82 31.71 45.01
C ASP A 135 -22.82 30.55 45.21
N ASN A 136 -22.20 29.43 45.59
CA ASN A 136 -22.62 28.38 46.53
C ASN A 136 -23.61 27.29 46.06
N ALA A 137 -23.10 26.07 45.88
CA ALA A 137 -23.41 24.94 46.76
C ALA A 137 -22.61 23.67 46.40
N ASP A 138 -21.76 23.25 47.33
CA ASP A 138 -21.33 21.88 47.57
C ASP A 138 -22.56 21.03 47.96
N PRO A 139 -22.68 19.78 47.50
CA PRO A 139 -22.51 18.69 48.46
C PRO A 139 -21.80 17.45 47.90
N THR A 140 -20.73 17.08 48.60
CA THR A 140 -20.47 15.76 49.19
C THR A 140 -21.14 14.52 48.55
N ALA A 141 -20.25 13.61 48.13
CA ALA A 141 -20.28 12.17 48.36
C ALA A 141 -21.45 11.36 47.77
N GLN A 142 -21.15 10.63 46.70
CA GLN A 142 -21.48 9.21 46.63
C GLN A 142 -20.50 8.51 45.67
N ASP A 143 -19.63 7.71 46.26
CA ASP A 143 -18.87 6.65 45.59
C ASP A 143 -19.89 5.61 45.11
N ASP A 144 -20.22 5.66 43.82
CA ASP A 144 -20.88 4.54 43.15
C ASP A 144 -19.77 3.73 42.46
N ASP A 145 -19.51 2.56 43.06
CA ASP A 145 -18.76 1.46 42.50
C ASP A 145 -19.23 1.16 41.06
N GLU A 146 -18.51 1.70 40.07
CA GLU A 146 -18.50 1.16 38.72
C GLU A 146 -17.88 -0.24 38.79
N LYS A 147 -18.75 -1.22 38.98
CA LYS A 147 -18.50 -2.62 38.66
C LYS A 147 -17.88 -2.65 37.27
N SER A 148 -16.60 -2.99 37.24
CA SER A 148 -15.91 -3.50 36.07
C SER A 148 -16.69 -4.70 35.56
N ASP A 149 -17.55 -4.47 34.58
CA ASP A 149 -18.23 -5.51 33.81
C ASP A 149 -17.18 -6.12 32.88
N THR A 150 -16.33 -6.98 33.46
CA THR A 150 -15.46 -7.90 32.73
C THR A 150 -16.28 -9.13 32.35
N SER A 151 -17.46 -8.93 31.73
CA SER A 151 -18.05 -9.98 30.92
C SER A 151 -17.17 -10.11 29.69
N GLU A 152 -16.15 -10.95 29.82
CA GLU A 152 -15.59 -11.66 28.68
C GLU A 152 -16.79 -12.29 27.97
N ASP A 153 -17.25 -11.61 26.93
CA ASP A 153 -18.07 -12.20 25.89
C ASP A 153 -17.25 -13.38 25.38
N SER A 154 -17.57 -14.57 25.88
CA SER A 154 -17.22 -15.83 25.26
C SER A 154 -17.92 -15.83 23.91
N TYR A 155 -17.28 -15.19 22.94
CA TYR A 155 -17.66 -15.21 21.54
C TYR A 155 -17.46 -16.66 21.09
N VAL A 156 -18.52 -17.45 21.27
CA VAL A 156 -18.63 -18.76 20.65
C VAL A 156 -18.76 -18.45 19.16
N ASP A 157 -17.75 -18.86 18.39
CA ASP A 157 -17.71 -18.79 16.93
C ASP A 157 -18.79 -19.69 16.32
N ASP A 158 -20.06 -19.34 16.48
CA ASP A 158 -21.17 -19.84 15.69
C ASP A 158 -21.33 -18.93 14.45
N TRP A 159 -20.26 -18.78 13.67
CA TRP A 159 -20.41 -18.34 12.29
C TRP A 159 -20.91 -19.55 11.51
N ASP A 160 -22.22 -19.59 11.31
CA ASP A 160 -22.89 -20.55 10.44
C ASP A 160 -22.13 -20.66 9.11
N ASP A 161 -21.75 -21.89 8.76
CA ASP A 161 -21.13 -22.32 7.49
C ASP A 161 -22.04 -22.08 6.25
N ASP A 162 -23.09 -21.27 6.37
CA ASP A 162 -24.19 -21.14 5.41
C ASP A 162 -23.89 -20.22 4.20
N ILE A 163 -22.65 -19.77 3.99
CA ILE A 163 -22.24 -18.98 2.80
C ILE A 163 -21.32 -19.79 1.86
N CYS A 164 -21.46 -21.11 1.81
CA CYS A 164 -20.73 -21.95 0.86
C CYS A 164 -21.59 -22.95 0.06
N ASP A 165 -22.91 -22.77 -0.02
CA ASP A 165 -23.76 -23.47 -1.00
C ASP A 165 -23.57 -22.87 -2.42
N VAL A 166 -22.33 -22.89 -2.89
CA VAL A 166 -22.02 -22.72 -4.31
C VAL A 166 -22.32 -24.08 -4.96
N GLU A 167 -23.30 -24.12 -5.86
CA GLU A 167 -23.59 -25.33 -6.64
C GLU A 167 -22.28 -25.95 -7.15
N PRO A 168 -22.10 -27.28 -7.06
CA PRO A 168 -20.86 -27.93 -7.46
C PRO A 168 -20.61 -27.64 -8.95
N LEU A 169 -19.70 -26.71 -9.19
CA LEU A 169 -19.17 -26.42 -10.52
C LEU A 169 -18.75 -27.75 -11.15
N SER A 170 -19.14 -27.95 -12.40
CA SER A 170 -18.92 -29.18 -13.19
C SER A 170 -17.60 -29.87 -12.85
N ASN A 171 -17.64 -31.20 -12.65
CA ASN A 171 -16.54 -32.12 -12.36
C ASN A 171 -15.39 -32.17 -13.41
N GLU A 172 -15.13 -31.08 -14.13
CA GLU A 172 -13.96 -30.99 -14.98
C GLU A 172 -12.71 -30.98 -14.09
N PRO A 173 -11.76 -31.92 -14.29
CA PRO A 173 -10.52 -31.94 -13.53
C PRO A 173 -9.80 -30.62 -13.77
N ILE A 174 -9.69 -29.81 -12.71
CA ILE A 174 -8.88 -28.60 -12.75
C ILE A 174 -7.48 -29.03 -13.18
N PRO A 175 -6.94 -28.50 -14.30
CA PRO A 175 -5.61 -28.88 -14.75
C PRO A 175 -4.65 -28.63 -13.59
N HIS A 176 -3.98 -29.69 -13.12
CA HIS A 176 -2.96 -29.58 -12.09
C HIS A 176 -1.96 -28.52 -12.55
N ARG A 177 -1.97 -27.35 -11.91
CA ARG A 177 -0.90 -26.37 -12.09
C ARG A 177 0.37 -27.05 -11.62
N SER A 178 1.26 -27.37 -12.55
CA SER A 178 2.60 -27.80 -12.22
C SER A 178 3.27 -26.62 -11.51
N TYR A 179 3.47 -26.74 -10.20
CA TYR A 179 4.28 -25.81 -9.45
C TYR A 179 5.67 -25.78 -10.09
N PRO A 180 6.31 -24.60 -10.24
CA PRO A 180 7.71 -24.57 -10.65
C PRO A 180 8.49 -25.49 -9.70
N GLU A 181 9.27 -26.41 -10.25
CA GLU A 181 10.13 -27.26 -9.42
C GLU A 181 11.02 -26.36 -8.57
N PRO A 182 11.22 -26.68 -7.28
CA PRO A 182 12.10 -25.91 -6.43
C PRO A 182 13.49 -25.80 -7.09
N PRO A 183 14.17 -24.65 -6.94
CA PRO A 183 15.49 -24.46 -7.55
C PRO A 183 16.41 -25.62 -7.16
N ASN A 184 17.13 -26.16 -8.14
CA ASN A 184 18.04 -27.27 -7.87
C ASN A 184 19.18 -26.81 -6.93
N ASN A 185 19.75 -27.76 -6.17
CA ASN A 185 20.79 -27.47 -5.18
C ASN A 185 21.99 -26.68 -5.74
N THR A 186 22.30 -26.86 -7.03
CA THR A 186 23.41 -26.17 -7.70
C THR A 186 23.13 -24.68 -7.85
N GLN A 187 21.91 -24.31 -8.25
CA GLN A 187 21.51 -22.91 -8.42
C GLN A 187 21.49 -22.17 -7.08
N THR A 188 20.92 -22.80 -6.04
CA THR A 188 20.90 -22.23 -4.68
C THR A 188 22.31 -22.02 -4.14
N LYS A 189 23.21 -23.00 -4.33
CA LYS A 189 24.61 -22.87 -3.91
C LYS A 189 25.32 -21.73 -4.64
N HIS A 190 25.15 -21.64 -5.96
CA HIS A 190 25.77 -20.57 -6.74
C HIS A 190 25.27 -19.19 -6.30
N ARG A 191 23.95 -19.01 -6.14
CA ARG A 191 23.35 -17.77 -5.63
C ARG A 191 23.92 -17.39 -4.26
N LEU A 192 24.05 -18.36 -3.35
CA LEU A 192 24.63 -18.15 -2.02
C LEU A 192 26.11 -17.74 -2.07
N ASP A 193 26.92 -18.41 -2.88
CA ASP A 193 28.35 -18.09 -3.02
C ASP A 193 28.54 -16.69 -3.60
N THR A 194 27.72 -16.32 -4.58
CA THR A 194 27.74 -14.98 -5.18
C THR A 194 27.29 -13.91 -4.17
N LEU A 195 26.25 -14.18 -3.36
CA LEU A 195 25.79 -13.28 -2.32
C LEU A 195 26.87 -13.02 -1.27
N LYS A 196 27.61 -14.06 -0.85
CA LYS A 196 28.75 -13.92 0.07
C LYS A 196 29.87 -13.05 -0.51
N GLN A 197 30.20 -13.23 -1.79
CA GLN A 197 31.19 -12.38 -2.46
C GLN A 197 30.75 -10.92 -2.52
N PHE A 198 29.47 -10.68 -2.83
CA PHE A 198 28.90 -9.33 -2.81
C PHE A 198 28.99 -8.69 -1.42
N VAL A 199 28.60 -9.41 -0.38
CA VAL A 199 28.64 -8.92 1.00
C VAL A 199 30.06 -8.57 1.42
N ALA A 200 31.04 -9.43 1.12
CA ALA A 200 32.45 -9.13 1.37
C ALA A 200 32.88 -7.83 0.67
N ALA A 201 32.51 -7.64 -0.61
CA ALA A 201 32.82 -6.41 -1.33
C ALA A 201 32.14 -5.17 -0.73
N GLN A 202 30.89 -5.28 -0.26
CA GLN A 202 30.18 -4.17 0.39
C GLN A 202 30.81 -3.76 1.72
N LEU A 203 31.35 -4.73 2.47
CA LEU A 203 31.97 -4.46 3.76
C LEU A 203 33.30 -3.69 3.64
N GLU A 204 34.00 -3.81 2.50
CA GLU A 204 35.20 -3.01 2.19
C GLU A 204 34.85 -1.55 1.81
N LEU A 205 33.60 -1.26 1.43
CA LEU A 205 33.16 0.10 1.10
C LEU A 205 32.84 0.91 2.37
N PRO A 206 33.04 2.25 2.33
CA PRO A 206 32.50 3.16 3.35
C PRO A 206 30.98 2.98 3.49
N GLN A 207 30.44 3.11 4.70
CA GLN A 207 29.01 2.88 4.96
C GLN A 207 28.08 3.70 4.06
N SER A 208 28.45 4.95 3.76
CA SER A 208 27.72 5.84 2.86
C SER A 208 27.67 5.37 1.39
N SER A 209 28.52 4.41 1.04
CA SER A 209 28.68 3.85 -0.30
C SER A 209 28.02 2.48 -0.47
N ARG A 210 27.46 1.91 0.61
CA ARG A 210 26.90 0.55 0.62
C ARG A 210 25.47 0.51 0.08
N VAL A 211 25.00 -0.70 -0.23
CA VAL A 211 23.61 -0.97 -0.60
C VAL A 211 22.63 -0.41 0.43
N ASP A 212 21.61 0.29 -0.06
CA ASP A 212 20.57 0.91 0.77
C ASP A 212 19.31 0.04 0.84
N THR A 213 19.03 -0.70 -0.25
CA THR A 213 17.82 -1.50 -0.40
C THR A 213 18.14 -2.91 -0.84
N ILE A 214 17.58 -3.90 -0.15
CA ILE A 214 17.68 -5.31 -0.53
C ILE A 214 16.29 -5.86 -0.82
N ILE A 215 16.14 -6.51 -1.97
CA ILE A 215 14.90 -7.15 -2.41
C ILE A 215 15.17 -8.65 -2.55
N PHE A 216 14.41 -9.46 -1.84
CA PHE A 216 14.39 -10.91 -2.00
C PHE A 216 13.07 -11.39 -2.57
N ASP A 217 13.16 -12.42 -3.40
CA ASP A 217 12.04 -13.23 -3.84
C ASP A 217 12.27 -14.66 -3.37
N ASP A 218 11.36 -15.12 -2.51
CA ASP A 218 11.37 -16.42 -1.84
C ASP A 218 12.74 -16.78 -1.23
N PRO A 219 13.28 -15.97 -0.29
CA PRO A 219 14.64 -16.16 0.21
C PRO A 219 14.75 -17.43 1.05
N ALA A 220 15.81 -18.21 0.79
CA ALA A 220 16.17 -19.29 1.69
C ALA A 220 16.81 -18.74 2.99
N PRO A 221 16.63 -19.40 4.15
CA PRO A 221 17.25 -19.01 5.42
C PRO A 221 18.76 -18.72 5.32
N THR A 222 19.50 -19.54 4.57
CA THR A 222 20.95 -19.37 4.37
C THR A 222 21.34 -18.09 3.63
N GLU A 223 20.44 -17.54 2.81
CA GLU A 223 20.68 -16.31 2.06
C GLU A 223 20.48 -15.07 2.94
N LEU A 224 19.46 -15.11 3.82
CA LEU A 224 19.27 -14.09 4.83
C LEU A 224 20.47 -14.02 5.78
N LEU A 225 21.02 -15.18 6.17
CA LEU A 225 22.26 -15.25 6.96
C LEU A 225 23.49 -14.74 6.18
N ALA A 226 23.53 -14.91 4.86
CA ALA A 226 24.68 -14.51 4.07
C ALA A 226 24.87 -12.99 4.00
N ILE A 227 23.80 -12.21 4.21
CA ILE A 227 23.84 -10.74 4.27
C ILE A 227 24.04 -10.18 5.69
N ASP A 228 24.47 -11.02 6.63
CA ASP A 228 24.89 -10.58 7.97
C ASP A 228 26.00 -9.52 7.88
N GLY A 229 25.97 -8.55 8.78
CA GLY A 229 26.90 -7.42 8.82
C GLY A 229 26.59 -6.26 7.86
N LEU A 230 25.64 -6.42 6.92
CA LEU A 230 25.18 -5.29 6.10
C LEU A 230 24.34 -4.29 6.91
N SER A 231 24.35 -3.03 6.48
CA SER A 231 23.70 -1.89 7.14
C SER A 231 22.79 -1.14 6.16
N PHE A 232 21.88 -1.86 5.51
CA PHE A 232 20.89 -1.31 4.59
C PHE A 232 19.70 -0.69 5.35
N LYS A 233 18.91 0.14 4.67
CA LYS A 233 17.77 0.88 5.21
C LYS A 233 16.43 0.25 4.87
N HIS A 234 16.32 -0.37 3.69
CA HIS A 234 15.06 -0.86 3.16
C HIS A 234 15.16 -2.36 2.86
N LEU A 235 14.19 -3.11 3.35
CA LEU A 235 14.06 -4.54 3.09
C LEU A 235 12.76 -4.84 2.38
N VAL A 236 12.82 -5.58 1.28
CA VAL A 236 11.64 -6.12 0.60
C VAL A 236 11.76 -7.64 0.56
N LEU A 237 10.78 -8.33 1.15
CA LEU A 237 10.70 -9.79 1.12
C LEU A 237 9.41 -10.19 0.42
N LYS A 238 9.53 -10.91 -0.70
CA LYS A 238 8.39 -11.51 -1.38
C LYS A 238 8.34 -12.99 -1.03
N ALA A 239 7.21 -13.43 -0.53
CA ALA A 239 6.97 -14.82 -0.25
C ALA A 239 6.85 -15.62 -1.55
N GLY A 240 7.33 -16.87 -1.52
CA GLY A 240 7.12 -17.81 -2.61
C GLY A 240 5.67 -18.29 -2.70
N VAL A 241 5.47 -19.37 -3.45
CA VAL A 241 4.13 -19.93 -3.71
C VAL A 241 3.43 -20.45 -2.46
N ILE A 242 4.19 -20.80 -1.43
CA ILE A 242 3.68 -21.27 -0.14
C ILE A 242 3.23 -20.07 0.73
N GLU A 243 3.43 -18.84 0.24
CA GLU A 243 3.09 -17.61 0.96
C GLU A 243 3.85 -17.48 2.29
N GLU A 244 5.01 -18.11 2.39
CA GLU A 244 5.79 -18.20 3.61
C GLU A 244 7.17 -17.58 3.41
N VAL A 245 7.64 -16.85 4.43
CA VAL A 245 9.02 -16.35 4.51
C VAL A 245 9.55 -16.71 5.89
N ASP A 246 10.60 -17.54 5.93
CA ASP A 246 11.22 -17.94 7.18
C ASP A 246 12.15 -16.85 7.70
N LEU A 247 11.64 -16.05 8.65
CA LEU A 247 12.40 -14.99 9.31
C LEU A 247 13.23 -15.49 10.51
N THR A 248 13.18 -16.78 10.86
CA THR A 248 13.98 -17.32 11.97
C THR A 248 15.48 -17.18 11.73
N ALA A 249 15.91 -17.15 10.45
CA ALA A 249 17.28 -16.87 10.07
C ALA A 249 17.72 -15.46 10.48
N VAL A 250 16.81 -14.48 10.44
CA VAL A 250 17.13 -13.09 10.79
C VAL A 250 17.39 -12.96 12.31
N ALA A 251 16.73 -13.77 13.14
CA ALA A 251 17.01 -13.84 14.58
C ALA A 251 18.39 -14.43 14.90
N GLN A 252 18.97 -15.19 13.96
CA GLN A 252 20.27 -15.84 14.09
C GLN A 252 21.45 -15.00 13.58
N LEU A 253 21.20 -13.76 13.11
CA LEU A 253 22.25 -12.87 12.63
C LEU A 253 23.20 -12.49 13.78
N THR A 254 24.50 -12.55 13.51
CA THR A 254 25.54 -12.12 14.45
C THR A 254 25.51 -10.60 14.61
N THR A 255 25.21 -9.89 13.53
CA THR A 255 25.09 -8.43 13.48
C THR A 255 23.68 -8.04 13.08
N PRO A 256 22.77 -7.84 14.05
CA PRO A 256 21.39 -7.42 13.77
C PRO A 256 21.34 -6.15 12.91
N TRP A 257 20.38 -6.09 12.00
CA TRP A 257 20.23 -4.98 11.05
C TRP A 257 19.69 -3.69 11.70
N LYS A 258 20.51 -3.02 12.51
CA LYS A 258 20.09 -1.84 13.30
C LYS A 258 19.67 -0.62 12.49
N SER A 259 20.00 -0.57 11.20
CA SER A 259 19.76 0.58 10.32
C SER A 259 18.50 0.47 9.48
N ILE A 260 17.72 -0.61 9.59
CA ILE A 260 16.48 -0.76 8.82
C ILE A 260 15.46 0.28 9.28
N GLU A 261 14.95 1.04 8.32
CA GLU A 261 13.93 2.06 8.50
C GLU A 261 12.58 1.61 7.91
N SER A 262 12.59 0.80 6.84
CA SER A 262 11.38 0.27 6.22
C SER A 262 11.44 -1.21 5.88
N VAL A 263 10.33 -1.90 6.08
CA VAL A 263 10.13 -3.28 5.64
C VAL A 263 8.88 -3.38 4.76
N ARG A 264 9.00 -4.05 3.62
CA ARG A 264 7.89 -4.43 2.74
C ARG A 264 7.83 -5.95 2.65
N LEU A 265 6.68 -6.51 3.01
CA LEU A 265 6.40 -7.94 2.90
C LEU A 265 5.31 -8.15 1.85
N VAL A 266 5.54 -9.05 0.90
CA VAL A 266 4.61 -9.32 -0.21
C VAL A 266 4.18 -10.78 -0.18
N GLY A 267 2.88 -11.04 -0.18
CA GLY A 267 2.29 -12.38 -0.23
C GLY A 267 2.53 -13.21 1.03
N VAL A 268 2.78 -12.58 2.18
CA VAL A 268 3.14 -13.30 3.41
C VAL A 268 1.92 -13.83 4.18
N CYS A 269 2.04 -15.05 4.69
CA CYS A 269 1.14 -15.67 5.65
C CYS A 269 1.88 -15.97 6.96
N SER A 270 1.13 -15.96 8.08
CA SER A 270 1.69 -16.12 9.43
C SER A 270 1.82 -17.55 9.88
N ARG A 271 1.36 -18.52 9.07
CA ARG A 271 1.29 -19.93 9.51
C ARG A 271 2.66 -20.45 9.96
N LEU A 272 3.77 -19.92 9.43
CA LEU A 272 5.11 -20.26 9.95
C LEU A 272 5.69 -19.30 11.00
N ILE A 273 5.11 -18.11 11.20
CA ILE A 273 5.54 -17.23 12.30
C ILE A 273 5.10 -17.81 13.65
N VAL A 274 3.95 -18.50 13.66
CA VAL A 274 3.33 -18.97 14.91
C VAL A 274 3.13 -20.50 14.95
N ASP A 275 3.04 -21.22 13.83
CA ASP A 275 2.58 -22.61 13.86
C ASP A 275 3.64 -23.66 13.50
N ARG A 276 4.51 -23.90 14.48
CA ARG A 276 4.77 -25.26 14.94
C ARG A 276 4.70 -25.22 16.44
N ARG A 277 3.53 -25.57 17.01
CA ARG A 277 3.36 -25.88 18.45
C ARG A 277 4.69 -26.37 19.05
N PRO A 278 5.45 -25.52 19.77
CA PRO A 278 6.50 -26.03 20.58
C PRO A 278 5.76 -26.67 21.73
N SER A 279 5.83 -27.99 21.80
CA SER A 279 5.48 -28.74 23.01
C SER A 279 6.31 -28.28 24.24
N SER A 280 7.17 -27.26 24.07
CA SER A 280 8.05 -26.67 25.07
C SER A 280 8.49 -25.23 24.67
N GLY A 281 7.59 -24.24 24.73
CA GLY A 281 7.95 -22.88 25.21
C GLY A 281 8.75 -21.86 24.36
N SER A 282 8.87 -21.93 23.03
CA SER A 282 9.71 -20.96 22.26
C SER A 282 9.02 -20.21 21.09
N GLU A 283 7.69 -20.05 21.09
CA GLU A 283 6.95 -19.28 20.06
C GLU A 283 7.29 -17.77 20.02
N LYS A 284 8.05 -17.26 21.01
CA LYS A 284 8.34 -15.83 21.17
C LYS A 284 9.48 -15.29 20.29
N GLU A 285 10.15 -16.09 19.46
CA GLU A 285 11.48 -15.70 18.94
C GLU A 285 11.52 -15.21 17.47
N GLN A 286 10.40 -15.18 16.74
CA GLN A 286 10.45 -14.88 15.29
C GLN A 286 10.40 -13.38 14.96
N TRP A 287 9.57 -12.61 15.66
CA TRP A 287 9.45 -11.16 15.43
C TRP A 287 10.62 -10.35 16.01
N THR A 288 11.38 -10.90 16.96
CA THR A 288 12.62 -10.29 17.48
C THR A 288 13.68 -10.05 16.41
N ALA A 289 13.48 -10.65 15.23
CA ALA A 289 14.37 -10.52 14.11
C ALA A 289 14.23 -9.18 13.37
N ILE A 290 13.03 -8.61 13.30
CA ILE A 290 12.83 -7.28 12.71
C ILE A 290 13.06 -6.23 13.78
N PRO A 291 14.01 -5.29 13.57
CA PRO A 291 14.31 -4.27 14.55
C PRO A 291 13.04 -3.48 14.91
N PRO A 292 12.78 -3.23 16.20
CA PRO A 292 11.58 -2.50 16.60
C PRO A 292 11.68 -0.98 16.28
N SER A 293 12.83 -0.55 15.74
CA SER A 293 13.12 0.79 15.24
C SER A 293 12.55 1.09 13.85
N ILE A 294 11.94 0.13 13.15
CA ILE A 294 11.37 0.40 11.84
C ILE A 294 10.28 1.48 11.93
N LYS A 295 10.30 2.41 10.98
CA LYS A 295 9.35 3.52 10.88
C LYS A 295 8.24 3.24 9.90
N THR A 296 8.52 2.37 8.92
CA THR A 296 7.60 2.08 7.83
C THR A 296 7.42 0.59 7.64
N LEU A 297 6.16 0.15 7.61
CA LEU A 297 5.78 -1.21 7.29
C LEU A 297 4.80 -1.19 6.12
N GLN A 298 5.07 -2.00 5.11
CA GLN A 298 4.16 -2.27 4.01
C GLN A 298 3.87 -3.76 3.94
N LEU A 299 2.59 -4.12 3.90
CA LEU A 299 2.09 -5.48 3.72
C LEU A 299 1.27 -5.52 2.45
N ASP A 300 1.77 -6.22 1.43
CA ASP A 300 1.04 -6.42 0.18
C ASP A 300 0.56 -7.87 0.11
N LEU A 301 -0.72 -8.08 -0.19
CA LEU A 301 -1.32 -9.41 -0.31
C LEU A 301 -1.09 -10.29 0.95
N ALA A 302 -0.90 -9.67 2.12
CA ALA A 302 -0.69 -10.40 3.36
C ALA A 302 -1.99 -11.10 3.80
N THR A 303 -1.88 -12.31 4.33
CA THR A 303 -3.07 -13.04 4.80
C THR A 303 -3.52 -12.52 6.17
N SER A 304 -4.79 -12.72 6.51
CA SER A 304 -5.36 -12.36 7.83
C SER A 304 -4.67 -13.03 9.02
N SER A 305 -3.99 -14.15 8.77
CA SER A 305 -3.20 -14.83 9.78
C SER A 305 -2.03 -13.97 10.27
N PHE A 306 -1.55 -13.01 9.46
CA PHE A 306 -0.39 -12.15 9.80
C PHE A 306 -0.56 -11.49 11.16
N ASP A 307 0.40 -11.71 12.06
CA ASP A 307 0.35 -11.22 13.43
C ASP A 307 1.33 -10.07 13.64
N PHE A 308 0.88 -8.98 14.28
CA PHE A 308 1.71 -7.85 14.65
C PHE A 308 2.30 -7.99 16.07
N MET A 309 1.89 -9.02 16.82
CA MET A 309 2.36 -9.24 18.19
C MET A 309 3.83 -9.64 18.21
N HIS A 310 4.65 -8.75 18.77
CA HIS A 310 6.02 -9.02 19.18
C HIS A 310 6.04 -9.19 20.71
N PRO A 311 6.72 -10.21 21.25
CA PRO A 311 6.67 -10.53 22.69
C PRO A 311 7.18 -9.42 23.61
N GLU A 312 8.09 -8.57 23.15
CA GLU A 312 8.62 -7.41 23.89
C GLU A 312 7.92 -6.07 23.59
N GLY A 313 6.71 -6.06 23.00
CA GLY A 313 5.95 -4.82 22.79
C GLY A 313 6.21 -4.09 21.46
N GLY A 314 6.88 -4.75 20.50
CA GLY A 314 6.68 -4.52 19.07
C GLY A 314 7.20 -3.24 18.45
N LEU A 315 6.64 -2.97 17.27
CA LEU A 315 7.02 -1.94 16.29
C LEU A 315 6.78 -0.52 16.84
N HIS A 316 7.42 -0.17 17.94
CA HIS A 316 7.17 1.04 18.70
C HIS A 316 7.58 2.32 17.97
N SER A 317 8.43 2.21 16.94
CA SER A 317 8.83 3.33 16.10
C SER A 317 7.98 3.46 14.83
N LEU A 318 7.00 2.58 14.63
CA LEU A 318 6.17 2.59 13.43
C LEU A 318 5.33 3.86 13.35
N GLN A 319 5.47 4.57 12.23
CA GLN A 319 4.77 5.81 11.91
C GLN A 319 4.01 5.72 10.59
N ASN A 320 4.45 4.84 9.69
CA ASN A 320 3.89 4.70 8.35
C ASN A 320 3.45 3.25 8.14
N LEU A 321 2.17 3.03 7.92
CA LEU A 321 1.61 1.71 7.65
C LEU A 321 0.87 1.71 6.32
N LYS A 322 1.22 0.77 5.45
CA LYS A 322 0.50 0.50 4.21
C LYS A 322 0.07 -0.95 4.13
N LEU A 323 -1.21 -1.15 3.90
CA LEU A 323 -1.86 -2.45 3.78
C LEU A 323 -2.51 -2.50 2.40
N VAL A 324 -2.15 -3.51 1.61
CA VAL A 324 -2.57 -3.62 0.21
C VAL A 324 -3.19 -4.98 -0.05
N ASP A 325 -4.39 -4.92 -0.63
CA ASP A 325 -5.27 -6.01 -1.03
C ASP A 325 -5.68 -6.93 0.11
N ASN A 326 -5.21 -8.18 0.11
CA ASN A 326 -5.71 -9.22 1.01
C ASN A 326 -5.86 -8.71 2.45
N TYR A 327 -7.10 -8.71 2.94
CA TYR A 327 -7.41 -8.46 4.34
C TYR A 327 -6.86 -7.12 4.88
N ALA A 328 -6.67 -6.10 4.03
CA ALA A 328 -6.07 -4.84 4.44
C ALA A 328 -6.83 -4.15 5.59
N VAL A 329 -8.15 -4.20 5.59
CA VAL A 329 -9.03 -3.66 6.64
C VAL A 329 -8.99 -4.53 7.89
N ASP A 330 -9.04 -5.85 7.74
CA ASP A 330 -8.92 -6.77 8.87
C ASP A 330 -7.55 -6.63 9.56
N LEU A 331 -6.48 -6.49 8.77
CA LEU A 331 -5.11 -6.26 9.24
C LEU A 331 -4.97 -4.89 9.89
N PHE A 332 -5.64 -3.84 9.41
CA PHE A 332 -5.68 -2.56 10.11
C PHE A 332 -6.33 -2.71 11.48
N CYS A 333 -7.49 -3.37 11.56
CA CYS A 333 -8.17 -3.64 12.81
C CYS A 333 -7.25 -4.45 13.75
N LYS A 334 -6.59 -5.49 13.24
CA LYS A 334 -5.66 -6.32 13.99
C LYS A 334 -4.45 -5.52 14.50
N ALA A 335 -3.82 -4.70 13.66
CA ALA A 335 -2.72 -3.82 14.02
C ALA A 335 -3.11 -2.85 15.15
N TRP A 336 -4.30 -2.24 15.04
CA TRP A 336 -4.83 -1.34 16.07
C TRP A 336 -4.96 -2.03 17.44
N ARG A 337 -5.37 -3.31 17.46
CA ARG A 337 -5.52 -4.10 18.70
C ARG A 337 -4.17 -4.57 19.26
N GLN A 338 -3.24 -4.94 18.40
CA GLN A 338 -2.01 -5.64 18.79
C GLN A 338 -0.81 -4.71 19.00
N LEU A 339 -0.76 -3.56 18.33
CA LEU A 339 0.36 -2.64 18.42
C LEU A 339 0.13 -1.61 19.55
N PRO A 340 1.00 -1.55 20.57
CA PRO A 340 0.84 -0.58 21.65
C PRO A 340 1.02 0.84 21.13
N ASN A 341 0.15 1.75 21.55
CA ASN A 341 0.16 3.16 21.14
C ASN A 341 0.00 3.37 19.62
N PHE A 342 -0.58 2.41 18.89
CA PHE A 342 -0.82 2.52 17.45
C PHE A 342 -1.49 3.85 17.08
N ILE A 343 -2.59 4.16 17.78
CA ILE A 343 -3.41 5.36 17.60
C ILE A 343 -2.60 6.66 17.68
N SER A 344 -1.69 6.74 18.65
CA SER A 344 -0.95 7.97 18.93
C SER A 344 0.34 8.10 18.13
N LYS A 345 0.70 7.10 17.31
CA LYS A 345 1.99 7.06 16.60
C LYS A 345 1.87 7.05 15.08
N ILE A 346 0.88 6.37 14.53
CA ILE A 346 0.71 6.30 13.07
C ILE A 346 0.36 7.69 12.53
N GLN A 347 1.18 8.16 11.59
CA GLN A 347 1.05 9.44 10.89
C GLN A 347 0.61 9.26 9.44
N VAL A 348 1.08 8.19 8.79
CA VAL A 348 0.72 7.86 7.41
C VAL A 348 0.06 6.50 7.39
N LEU A 349 -1.19 6.45 6.92
CA LEU A 349 -1.99 5.23 6.88
C LEU A 349 -2.56 5.03 5.48
N HIS A 350 -2.19 3.93 4.85
CA HIS A 350 -2.67 3.54 3.54
C HIS A 350 -3.40 2.20 3.66
N ILE A 351 -4.69 2.19 3.35
CA ILE A 351 -5.54 0.98 3.36
C ILE A 351 -6.11 0.82 1.96
N ILE A 352 -5.59 -0.14 1.22
CA ILE A 352 -6.00 -0.46 -0.14
C ILE A 352 -6.60 -1.86 -0.07
N SER A 353 -7.92 -1.99 -0.04
CA SER A 353 -8.64 -3.27 0.00
C SER A 353 -9.49 -3.35 -1.27
N THR A 354 -8.89 -3.80 -2.37
CA THR A 354 -9.58 -3.81 -3.66
C THR A 354 -10.01 -5.19 -4.12
N ASN A 355 -9.60 -6.26 -3.44
CA ASN A 355 -9.82 -7.62 -3.92
C ASN A 355 -11.01 -8.35 -3.29
N GLY A 356 -11.67 -7.75 -2.30
CA GLY A 356 -12.81 -8.35 -1.60
C GLY A 356 -12.43 -9.50 -0.66
N CYS A 357 -11.24 -9.53 -0.10
CA CYS A 357 -10.90 -10.50 0.95
C CYS A 357 -11.32 -10.03 2.36
N ASP A 358 -11.62 -8.74 2.53
CA ASP A 358 -11.86 -8.11 3.82
C ASP A 358 -13.20 -8.45 4.50
N LEU A 359 -13.25 -8.08 5.80
CA LEU A 359 -14.37 -8.25 6.73
C LEU A 359 -14.68 -9.71 7.05
N GLY A 360 -13.64 -10.56 7.05
CA GLY A 360 -13.75 -11.96 7.47
C GLY A 360 -13.67 -12.17 8.98
N TRP A 361 -13.02 -11.25 9.72
CA TRP A 361 -12.81 -11.38 11.17
C TRP A 361 -13.26 -10.16 11.98
N TYR A 362 -13.39 -9.00 11.35
CA TYR A 362 -13.85 -7.78 12.01
C TYR A 362 -15.11 -7.26 11.35
N ARG A 363 -15.97 -6.63 12.17
CA ARG A 363 -17.17 -5.97 11.66
C ARG A 363 -16.80 -4.64 11.01
N LEU A 364 -17.62 -4.20 10.07
CA LEU A 364 -17.45 -2.91 9.41
C LEU A 364 -17.43 -1.75 10.41
N GLU A 365 -18.24 -1.83 11.46
CA GLU A 365 -18.30 -0.85 12.55
C GLU A 365 -16.99 -0.80 13.35
N ASP A 366 -16.30 -1.93 13.52
CA ASP A 366 -14.99 -1.95 14.18
C ASP A 366 -13.97 -1.17 13.37
N PHE A 367 -13.93 -1.39 12.06
CA PHE A 367 -13.08 -0.65 11.15
C PHE A 367 -13.35 0.85 11.24
N ARG A 368 -14.61 1.27 11.05
CA ARG A 368 -15.04 2.68 11.10
C ARG A 368 -14.67 3.34 12.43
N ARG A 369 -14.99 2.70 13.55
CA ARG A 369 -14.67 3.20 14.90
C ARG A 369 -13.16 3.36 15.10
N ARG A 370 -12.36 2.37 14.70
CA ARG A 370 -10.90 2.40 14.87
C ARG A 370 -10.24 3.40 13.92
N LEU A 371 -10.75 3.53 12.70
CA LEU A 371 -10.34 4.56 11.76
C LEU A 371 -10.52 5.92 12.41
N ARG A 372 -11.74 6.28 12.84
CA ARG A 372 -12.04 7.55 13.50
C ARG A 372 -11.17 7.84 14.71
N ALA A 373 -10.86 6.80 15.50
CA ALA A 373 -10.02 6.91 16.69
C ALA A 373 -8.53 7.15 16.36
N SER A 374 -8.08 7.05 15.11
CA SER A 374 -6.68 7.20 14.70
C SER A 374 -6.27 8.67 14.59
N THR A 375 -6.30 9.40 15.71
CA THR A 375 -6.19 10.86 15.80
C THR A 375 -4.79 11.45 15.53
N ASN A 376 -3.78 10.63 15.24
CA ASN A 376 -2.46 11.12 14.83
C ASN A 376 -2.20 10.98 13.33
N VAL A 377 -3.14 10.38 12.59
CA VAL A 377 -3.02 10.19 11.14
C VAL A 377 -3.14 11.54 10.45
N LYS A 378 -2.09 11.92 9.71
CA LYS A 378 -1.99 13.15 8.91
C LYS A 378 -2.21 12.87 7.43
N THR A 379 -1.68 11.77 6.93
CA THR A 379 -1.90 11.34 5.54
C THR A 379 -2.67 10.04 5.55
N LEU A 380 -3.85 10.06 4.94
CA LEU A 380 -4.75 8.93 4.84
C LEU A 380 -5.03 8.64 3.37
N LEU A 381 -4.67 7.44 2.93
CA LEU A 381 -5.12 6.89 1.67
C LEU A 381 -6.04 5.71 1.94
N ILE A 382 -7.25 5.77 1.42
CA ILE A 382 -8.23 4.68 1.49
C ILE A 382 -8.64 4.35 0.06
N ALA A 383 -8.49 3.11 -0.36
CA ALA A 383 -9.00 2.60 -1.61
C ALA A 383 -9.76 1.31 -1.34
N LEU A 384 -11.09 1.34 -1.49
CA LEU A 384 -11.95 0.25 -1.04
C LEU A 384 -12.86 -0.21 -2.18
N ALA A 385 -12.86 -1.52 -2.43
CA ALA A 385 -13.81 -2.14 -3.33
C ALA A 385 -15.11 -2.49 -2.59
N LYS A 386 -16.25 -2.39 -3.30
CA LYS A 386 -17.64 -2.48 -2.79
C LYS A 386 -18.06 -3.77 -2.06
N LYS A 387 -17.16 -4.69 -1.73
CA LYS A 387 -17.59 -5.89 -1.00
C LYS A 387 -18.13 -5.44 0.35
N VAL A 388 -19.45 -5.60 0.55
CA VAL A 388 -20.20 -5.22 1.76
C VAL A 388 -20.31 -3.71 2.00
N ASP A 389 -20.34 -2.88 0.94
CA ASP A 389 -20.50 -1.42 1.06
C ASP A 389 -19.49 -0.81 2.08
N ILE A 390 -18.28 -1.36 2.10
CA ILE A 390 -17.21 -0.92 2.99
C ILE A 390 -16.73 0.50 2.69
N ASP A 391 -16.98 0.97 1.46
CA ASP A 391 -16.62 2.29 0.94
C ASP A 391 -17.68 3.38 1.18
N ILE A 392 -18.86 3.07 1.73
CA ILE A 392 -19.88 4.08 2.05
C ILE A 392 -19.88 4.48 3.53
N ASN A 393 -20.57 5.57 3.88
CA ASN A 393 -20.73 6.12 5.22
C ASN A 393 -19.37 6.34 5.92
N LEU A 394 -18.33 6.73 5.18
CA LEU A 394 -16.98 6.93 5.73
C LEU A 394 -16.70 8.38 6.13
N ALA A 395 -17.44 9.35 5.59
CA ALA A 395 -17.20 10.78 5.86
C ALA A 395 -17.11 11.08 7.37
N ASP A 396 -17.98 10.48 8.18
CA ASP A 396 -18.06 10.70 9.64
C ASP A 396 -16.99 9.96 10.45
N PHE A 397 -16.22 9.09 9.80
CA PHE A 397 -15.20 8.25 10.42
C PHE A 397 -13.78 8.62 9.98
N ILE A 398 -13.61 9.58 9.09
CA ILE A 398 -12.29 10.12 8.78
C ILE A 398 -11.76 10.89 10.01
N PRO A 399 -10.52 10.63 10.48
CA PRO A 399 -9.97 11.33 11.63
C PRO A 399 -9.85 12.84 11.40
N PRO A 400 -10.22 13.68 12.38
CA PRO A 400 -10.10 15.14 12.25
C PRO A 400 -8.64 15.64 12.14
N SER A 401 -7.66 14.79 12.43
CA SER A 401 -6.23 15.06 12.29
C SER A 401 -5.72 14.99 10.86
N VAL A 402 -6.51 14.45 9.92
CA VAL A 402 -6.08 14.25 8.53
C VAL A 402 -5.82 15.60 7.86
N GLU A 403 -4.62 15.73 7.33
CA GLU A 403 -4.15 16.87 6.52
C GLU A 403 -4.21 16.55 5.02
N ASN A 404 -3.95 15.29 4.64
CA ASN A 404 -3.98 14.84 3.25
C ASN A 404 -4.88 13.60 3.15
N LEU A 405 -5.98 13.71 2.40
CA LEU A 405 -6.92 12.62 2.18
C LEU A 405 -6.93 12.20 0.71
N SER A 406 -6.64 10.92 0.44
CA SER A 406 -6.89 10.30 -0.86
C SER A 406 -7.92 9.20 -0.67
N PHE A 407 -9.10 9.36 -1.25
CA PHE A 407 -10.18 8.40 -1.13
C PHE A 407 -10.60 7.89 -2.51
N HIS A 408 -10.49 6.57 -2.68
CA HIS A 408 -10.89 5.85 -3.86
C HIS A 408 -11.98 4.86 -3.52
N PHE A 409 -13.04 4.85 -4.32
CA PHE A 409 -14.25 4.06 -4.07
C PHE A 409 -14.76 3.40 -5.35
N THR A 410 -15.69 2.47 -5.18
CA THR A 410 -16.35 1.79 -6.30
C THR A 410 -17.58 2.57 -6.75
N LYS A 411 -17.77 2.70 -8.07
CA LYS A 411 -19.01 3.26 -8.64
C LYS A 411 -20.20 2.34 -8.34
N SER A 412 -21.05 2.72 -7.39
CA SER A 412 -22.28 2.02 -7.04
C SER A 412 -23.40 2.98 -6.64
N ASP A 413 -24.68 2.60 -6.82
CA ASP A 413 -25.81 3.46 -6.44
C ASP A 413 -25.76 3.91 -4.97
N ALA A 414 -25.33 3.02 -4.07
CA ALA A 414 -25.15 3.33 -2.65
C ALA A 414 -24.07 4.41 -2.45
N MET A 415 -22.93 4.29 -3.12
CA MET A 415 -21.87 5.30 -3.06
C MET A 415 -22.31 6.63 -3.70
N LEU A 416 -23.09 6.57 -4.78
CA LEU A 416 -23.65 7.78 -5.40
C LEU A 416 -24.57 8.53 -4.43
N GLN A 417 -25.35 7.82 -3.61
CA GLN A 417 -26.15 8.41 -2.54
C GLN A 417 -25.27 8.92 -1.39
N ASP A 418 -24.26 8.14 -0.98
CA ASP A 418 -23.34 8.52 0.09
C ASP A 418 -22.60 9.83 -0.22
N LEU A 419 -22.29 10.10 -1.49
CA LEU A 419 -21.69 11.38 -1.91
C LEU A 419 -22.53 12.60 -1.48
N ASP A 420 -23.84 12.49 -1.28
CA ASP A 420 -24.64 13.59 -0.71
C ASP A 420 -24.20 13.92 0.72
N THR A 421 -23.91 12.91 1.53
CA THR A 421 -23.32 13.06 2.86
C THR A 421 -21.93 13.67 2.78
N TRP A 422 -21.09 13.27 1.81
CA TRP A 422 -19.79 13.90 1.59
C TRP A 422 -19.92 15.39 1.23
N ILE A 423 -20.89 15.77 0.39
CA ILE A 423 -21.16 17.17 0.03
C ILE A 423 -21.60 17.96 1.27
N GLU A 424 -22.52 17.42 2.07
CA GLU A 424 -22.98 18.06 3.31
C GLU A 424 -21.81 18.30 4.28
N ARG A 425 -20.99 17.27 4.50
CA ARG A 425 -19.82 17.36 5.38
C ARG A 425 -18.76 18.31 4.84
N ALA A 426 -18.51 18.34 3.53
CA ALA A 426 -17.60 19.27 2.91
C ALA A 426 -17.98 20.75 3.17
N ARG A 427 -19.28 21.05 3.29
CA ARG A 427 -19.76 22.40 3.63
C ARG A 427 -19.56 22.79 5.10
N ASP A 428 -19.40 21.83 6.00
CA ASP A 428 -19.17 22.07 7.43
C ASP A 428 -17.68 22.33 7.72
N PRO A 429 -17.25 23.55 8.11
CA PRO A 429 -15.85 23.82 8.44
C PRO A 429 -15.30 23.01 9.61
N GLY A 430 -16.17 22.48 10.49
CA GLY A 430 -15.79 21.60 11.59
C GLY A 430 -15.42 20.18 11.15
N TRP A 431 -15.84 19.77 9.94
CA TRP A 431 -15.47 18.47 9.37
C TRP A 431 -14.08 18.53 8.75
N LEU A 432 -13.14 17.74 9.28
CA LEU A 432 -11.72 17.72 8.86
C LEU A 432 -11.06 19.11 8.89
N PRO A 433 -10.96 19.74 10.07
CA PRO A 433 -10.50 21.12 10.22
C PRO A 433 -9.02 21.31 9.82
N ASN A 434 -8.24 20.23 9.75
CA ASN A 434 -6.83 20.26 9.39
C ASN A 434 -6.56 19.91 7.91
N LEU A 435 -7.61 19.65 7.12
CA LEU A 435 -7.48 19.21 5.74
C LEU A 435 -6.80 20.28 4.88
N LYS A 436 -5.71 19.91 4.22
CA LYS A 436 -4.92 20.75 3.31
C LYS A 436 -4.96 20.24 1.88
N CYS A 437 -5.04 18.93 1.70
CA CYS A 437 -5.03 18.29 0.39
C CYS A 437 -6.09 17.19 0.30
N ILE A 438 -6.83 17.16 -0.81
CA ILE A 438 -7.77 16.08 -1.10
C ILE A 438 -7.59 15.53 -2.52
N LYS A 439 -7.76 14.21 -2.65
CA LYS A 439 -7.90 13.47 -3.90
C LYS A 439 -9.09 12.53 -3.78
N LEU A 440 -10.04 12.63 -4.71
CA LEU A 440 -11.20 11.75 -4.79
C LEU A 440 -11.19 11.05 -6.14
N GLY A 441 -11.38 9.73 -6.15
CA GLY A 441 -11.35 8.97 -7.40
C GLY A 441 -12.34 7.81 -7.41
N ALA A 442 -13.16 7.73 -8.44
CA ALA A 442 -14.07 6.61 -8.68
C ALA A 442 -13.36 5.46 -9.42
N ASN A 443 -12.14 5.13 -8.97
CA ASN A 443 -11.22 4.17 -9.58
C ASN A 443 -10.60 3.24 -8.54
N ALA A 444 -11.31 2.92 -7.45
CA ALA A 444 -11.01 1.71 -6.69
C ALA A 444 -11.45 0.50 -7.52
N GLU A 445 -10.86 0.37 -8.70
CA GLU A 445 -11.03 -0.79 -9.53
C GLU A 445 -10.46 -1.98 -8.76
N TRP A 446 -11.20 -3.07 -8.82
CA TRP A 446 -10.74 -4.37 -8.38
C TRP A 446 -9.53 -4.75 -9.24
N GLN A 447 -8.31 -4.40 -8.81
CA GLN A 447 -7.05 -4.74 -9.51
C GLN A 447 -6.66 -6.20 -9.30
N GLY A 448 -7.62 -7.08 -8.99
CA GLY A 448 -7.38 -8.49 -8.77
C GLY A 448 -6.87 -9.17 -10.05
N TYR A 449 -5.55 -9.07 -10.28
CA TYR A 449 -4.79 -9.51 -11.44
C TYR A 449 -4.92 -11.02 -11.75
N LYS A 450 -5.72 -11.78 -11.00
CA LYS A 450 -5.83 -13.25 -11.11
C LYS A 450 -7.24 -13.85 -10.95
N TYR A 451 -8.30 -13.08 -10.67
CA TYR A 451 -9.68 -13.63 -10.60
C TYR A 451 -10.68 -13.01 -11.59
N GLN A 452 -10.22 -12.73 -12.82
CA GLN A 452 -11.11 -12.62 -13.99
C GLN A 452 -12.05 -13.83 -14.16
N LYS A 453 -11.78 -14.94 -13.46
CA LYS A 453 -12.61 -16.16 -13.45
C LYS A 453 -13.99 -15.98 -12.79
N TYR A 454 -14.23 -14.89 -12.06
CA TYR A 454 -15.53 -14.62 -11.43
C TYR A 454 -16.15 -13.31 -11.93
N PRO A 455 -16.56 -13.23 -13.21
CA PRO A 455 -17.15 -12.02 -13.79
C PRO A 455 -18.45 -11.58 -13.09
N HIS A 456 -19.13 -12.46 -12.35
CA HIS A 456 -20.32 -12.09 -11.58
C HIS A 456 -19.99 -11.27 -10.31
N LEU A 457 -18.74 -11.31 -9.83
CA LEU A 457 -18.27 -10.43 -8.75
C LEU A 457 -17.88 -9.05 -9.27
N HIS A 458 -17.72 -8.90 -10.59
CA HIS A 458 -17.63 -7.58 -11.21
C HIS A 458 -19.06 -7.04 -11.27
N GLY A 459 -19.52 -6.46 -10.16
CA GLY A 459 -20.75 -5.68 -10.17
C GLY A 459 -20.71 -4.76 -11.37
N ALA A 460 -21.73 -4.82 -12.23
CA ALA A 460 -21.78 -4.08 -13.48
C ALA A 460 -21.45 -2.61 -13.16
N TYR A 461 -20.28 -2.16 -13.61
CA TYR A 461 -19.82 -0.80 -13.33
C TYR A 461 -20.86 0.16 -13.85
N ILE A 462 -21.42 0.96 -12.96
CA ILE A 462 -22.37 1.98 -13.36
C ILE A 462 -21.55 3.12 -13.94
N GLN A 463 -21.57 3.24 -15.27
CA GLN A 463 -21.11 4.43 -15.97
C GLN A 463 -22.19 5.50 -15.82
N ASP A 464 -22.32 6.02 -14.59
CA ASP A 464 -23.25 7.10 -14.29
C ASP A 464 -22.50 8.43 -14.28
N PRO A 465 -22.79 9.37 -15.20
CA PRO A 465 -22.13 10.67 -15.25
C PRO A 465 -22.38 11.52 -13.98
N ARG A 466 -23.37 11.15 -13.15
CA ARG A 466 -23.64 11.80 -11.86
C ARG A 466 -22.49 11.62 -10.86
N PHE A 467 -21.62 10.61 -11.03
CA PHE A 467 -20.45 10.47 -10.15
C PHE A 467 -19.51 11.66 -10.30
N GLU A 468 -19.15 12.00 -11.53
CA GLU A 468 -18.26 13.10 -11.83
C GLU A 468 -18.86 14.43 -11.35
N GLU A 469 -20.16 14.64 -11.58
CA GLU A 469 -20.91 15.80 -11.06
C GLU A 469 -20.81 15.89 -9.52
N LYS A 470 -21.16 14.83 -8.80
CA LYS A 470 -21.12 14.83 -7.32
C LYS A 470 -19.71 14.96 -6.76
N ILE A 471 -18.70 14.34 -7.39
CA ILE A 471 -17.29 14.54 -7.00
C ILE A 471 -16.90 16.00 -7.15
N GLN A 472 -17.30 16.64 -8.25
CA GLN A 472 -17.09 18.08 -8.44
C GLN A 472 -17.82 18.90 -7.38
N ASP A 473 -19.05 18.54 -6.99
CA ASP A 473 -19.77 19.24 -5.93
C ASP A 473 -19.05 19.14 -4.56
N VAL A 474 -18.51 17.97 -4.21
CA VAL A 474 -17.68 17.80 -3.00
C VAL A 474 -16.45 18.71 -3.09
N ILE A 475 -15.76 18.69 -4.23
CA ILE A 475 -14.56 19.51 -4.46
C ILE A 475 -14.89 21.01 -4.36
N GLN A 476 -15.97 21.46 -5.00
CA GLN A 476 -16.40 22.87 -4.95
C GLN A 476 -16.75 23.29 -3.53
N ALA A 477 -17.45 22.45 -2.76
CA ALA A 477 -17.74 22.73 -1.36
C ALA A 477 -16.46 22.90 -0.52
N LEU A 478 -15.44 22.06 -0.74
CA LEU A 478 -14.14 22.15 -0.05
C LEU A 478 -13.33 23.38 -0.47
N LEU A 479 -13.40 23.79 -1.74
CA LEU A 479 -12.70 24.98 -2.24
C LEU A 479 -13.22 26.29 -1.64
N GLN A 480 -14.46 26.33 -1.13
CA GLN A 480 -15.02 27.49 -0.45
C GLN A 480 -14.52 27.67 1.00
N ARG A 481 -13.70 26.74 1.51
CA ARG A 481 -13.15 26.82 2.88
C ARG A 481 -11.99 27.80 3.00
N ASN A 482 -11.74 28.24 4.24
CA ASN A 482 -10.61 29.09 4.60
C ASN A 482 -9.79 28.44 5.73
N PRO A 483 -8.52 28.06 5.50
CA PRO A 483 -7.73 28.26 4.28
C PRO A 483 -8.21 27.40 3.09
N PRO A 484 -7.88 27.79 1.84
CA PRO A 484 -8.25 27.02 0.67
C PRO A 484 -7.55 25.66 0.64
N ILE A 485 -8.30 24.62 0.25
CA ILE A 485 -7.82 23.24 0.17
C ILE A 485 -7.22 22.97 -1.21
N LYS A 486 -6.03 22.34 -1.27
CA LYS A 486 -5.43 21.86 -2.51
C LYS A 486 -6.20 20.63 -3.01
N VAL A 487 -6.65 20.67 -4.25
CA VAL A 487 -7.30 19.53 -4.91
C VAL A 487 -6.30 18.90 -5.88
N VAL A 488 -6.10 17.59 -5.76
CA VAL A 488 -5.28 16.80 -6.68
C VAL A 488 -6.22 16.00 -7.57
N VAL A 489 -6.16 16.27 -8.88
CA VAL A 489 -6.92 15.59 -9.92
C VAL A 489 -6.22 14.30 -10.32
#